data_AF-A0A6G4X5Z3-F1
#
_entry.id   AF-A0A6G4X5Z3-F1
#
_cell.length_a   1.000
_cell.length_b   1.000
_cell.length_c   1.000
_cell.angle_alpha   90.00
_cell.angle_beta   90.00
_cell.angle_gamma   90.00
#
_symmetry.space_group_name_H-M   'P 1'
#
loop_
_entity.id
_entity.type
_entity.pdbx_description
1 polymer ?
#
loop_
_entity_poly.entity_id
_entity_poly.type
_entity_poly.pdbx_seq_one_letter_code
_entity_poly.pdbx_strand_id
1 'polypeptide(L)'
;MTSRTPLRAFGAALALVVPAFLVSAAPASSAPDAGGGADDSKAAGSARAAGASGARSAEPAAGPRSTLPAPPQMRKLAPLIGSWRCIDNPEPGTPRTVMYVKTQRSMDGHYVTIDAKTASGDLHGRTVWGWNPVDKNYIGQYHDDWGTSSTTTSPGWQDGHLKFKGPLVQVAKPDPAGDAEGAHMDLVDDYTVVGKHHFKVRSTVSLKDGQAWVHDYDCRRK
;
A
#
# COMPACT_ATOMS: atom_id res chain seq x y z
N MET A 1 32.67 -32.45 49.23
CA MET A 1 31.43 -32.92 48.58
C MET A 1 30.70 -31.71 48.04
N THR A 2 30.94 -31.35 46.79
CA THR A 2 30.29 -30.22 46.11
C THR A 2 29.78 -30.74 44.77
N SER A 3 28.47 -30.90 44.69
CA SER A 3 27.75 -31.34 43.50
C SER A 3 27.85 -30.25 42.42
N ARG A 4 28.20 -30.65 41.20
CA ARG A 4 28.23 -29.81 40.00
C ARG A 4 27.28 -30.37 38.94
N THR A 5 26.58 -29.43 38.28
CA THR A 5 25.93 -29.44 36.95
C THR A 5 24.59 -30.18 36.77
N PRO A 6 23.71 -29.78 35.80
CA PRO A 6 23.72 -28.57 34.95
C PRO A 6 22.38 -27.79 34.89
N LEU A 7 22.47 -26.47 34.67
CA LEU A 7 21.38 -25.66 34.13
C LEU A 7 21.12 -26.09 32.68
N ARG A 8 19.87 -26.45 32.39
CA ARG A 8 19.36 -26.65 31.03
C ARG A 8 19.39 -25.31 30.29
N ALA A 9 20.13 -25.27 29.19
CA ALA A 9 19.98 -24.27 28.16
C ALA A 9 18.60 -24.44 27.50
N PHE A 10 17.70 -23.50 27.72
CA PHE A 10 16.60 -23.28 26.78
C PHE A 10 17.12 -22.33 25.71
N GLY A 11 17.25 -22.86 24.49
CA GLY A 11 17.67 -22.11 23.33
C GLY A 11 16.74 -20.93 23.10
N ALA A 12 17.33 -19.75 23.00
CA ALA A 12 16.69 -18.60 22.40
C ALA A 12 16.44 -18.94 20.92
N ALA A 13 15.20 -19.31 20.60
CA ALA A 13 14.71 -19.30 19.25
C ALA A 13 14.68 -17.84 18.79
N LEU A 14 15.72 -17.45 18.06
CA LEU A 14 15.79 -16.19 17.33
C LEU A 14 14.74 -16.29 16.22
N ALA A 15 13.51 -15.83 16.50
CA ALA A 15 12.48 -15.68 15.49
C ALA A 15 12.93 -14.56 14.56
N LEU A 16 13.37 -14.95 13.35
CA LEU A 16 13.55 -14.06 12.21
C LEU A 16 12.20 -13.38 11.93
N VAL A 17 12.05 -12.16 12.41
CA VAL A 17 10.97 -11.26 11.98
C VAL A 17 11.34 -10.80 10.59
N VAL A 18 10.72 -11.44 9.60
CA VAL A 18 10.85 -11.06 8.19
C VAL A 18 10.25 -9.65 8.05
N PRO A 19 11.00 -8.65 7.55
CA PRO A 19 10.45 -7.34 7.26
C PRO A 19 9.24 -7.52 6.36
N ALA A 20 8.16 -6.81 6.64
CA ALA A 20 6.88 -6.90 5.96
C ALA A 20 6.96 -6.38 4.51
N PHE A 21 7.75 -7.04 3.66
CA PHE A 21 7.70 -6.99 2.20
C PHE A 21 8.05 -8.34 1.53
N LEU A 22 8.22 -9.43 2.29
CA LEU A 22 8.40 -10.80 1.76
C LEU A 22 7.86 -11.88 2.72
N VAL A 23 6.56 -11.91 3.03
CA VAL A 23 5.94 -13.18 3.45
C VAL A 23 5.52 -13.92 2.19
N SER A 24 6.39 -14.82 1.74
CA SER A 24 6.02 -15.87 0.79
C SER A 24 4.90 -16.70 1.43
N ALA A 25 3.64 -16.42 1.07
CA ALA A 25 2.56 -17.37 1.29
C ALA A 25 2.90 -18.62 0.46
N ALA A 26 3.23 -19.73 1.14
CA ALA A 26 3.31 -21.03 0.50
C ALA A 26 1.94 -21.37 -0.12
N PRO A 27 1.88 -21.99 -1.31
CA PRO A 27 0.61 -22.43 -1.87
C PRO A 27 0.04 -23.54 -0.98
N ALA A 28 -1.10 -23.29 -0.36
CA ALA A 28 -1.91 -24.37 0.19
C ALA A 28 -2.44 -25.20 -0.99
N SER A 29 -1.83 -26.36 -1.22
CA SER A 29 -2.42 -27.39 -2.07
C SER A 29 -3.63 -27.96 -1.35
N SER A 30 -4.82 -27.69 -1.86
CA SER A 30 -5.99 -28.51 -1.60
C SER A 30 -6.36 -29.22 -2.90
N ALA A 31 -6.19 -30.54 -2.88
CA ALA A 31 -6.81 -31.43 -3.84
C ALA A 31 -8.35 -31.29 -3.74
N PRO A 32 -9.10 -31.42 -4.84
CA PRO A 32 -10.55 -31.54 -4.77
C PRO A 32 -10.92 -32.98 -4.37
N ASP A 33 -11.58 -33.12 -3.22
CA ASP A 33 -12.28 -34.35 -2.86
C ASP A 33 -13.55 -34.50 -3.71
N ALA A 34 -13.74 -35.72 -4.20
CA ALA A 34 -14.83 -36.15 -5.04
C ALA A 34 -16.04 -36.58 -4.20
N GLY A 35 -17.23 -36.15 -4.63
CA GLY A 35 -18.54 -36.66 -4.20
C GLY A 35 -19.59 -35.65 -4.64
N GLY A 36 -20.50 -35.90 -5.59
CA GLY A 36 -21.22 -37.14 -5.84
C GLY A 36 -22.67 -36.88 -5.43
N GLY A 37 -23.51 -36.43 -6.37
CA GLY A 37 -24.92 -36.14 -6.11
C GLY A 37 -25.61 -35.63 -7.37
N ALA A 38 -26.14 -36.56 -8.17
CA ALA A 38 -27.03 -36.29 -9.29
C ALA A 38 -28.39 -35.81 -8.77
N ASP A 39 -29.04 -34.92 -9.53
CA ASP A 39 -30.44 -35.12 -9.86
C ASP A 39 -30.82 -34.36 -11.13
N ASP A 40 -31.46 -35.14 -12.01
CA ASP A 40 -31.99 -34.79 -13.31
C ASP A 40 -33.13 -33.78 -13.21
N SER A 41 -33.12 -32.75 -14.07
CA SER A 41 -34.37 -32.25 -14.67
C SER A 41 -34.10 -31.47 -15.96
N LYS A 42 -34.49 -32.15 -17.05
CA LYS A 42 -34.46 -31.73 -18.44
C LYS A 42 -35.75 -30.96 -18.75
N ALA A 43 -35.64 -29.74 -19.26
CA ALA A 43 -36.68 -29.16 -20.12
C ALA A 43 -36.07 -28.16 -21.10
N ALA A 44 -36.31 -28.44 -22.38
CA ALA A 44 -35.87 -27.68 -23.53
C ALA A 44 -36.66 -26.38 -23.69
N GLY A 45 -36.03 -25.35 -24.24
CA GLY A 45 -36.68 -24.08 -24.55
C GLY A 45 -35.78 -23.15 -25.34
N SER A 46 -35.56 -23.49 -26.61
CA SER A 46 -34.88 -22.65 -27.60
C SER A 46 -35.72 -21.41 -27.91
N ALA A 47 -35.17 -20.22 -27.68
CA ALA A 47 -35.60 -19.00 -28.37
C ALA A 47 -34.43 -18.02 -28.46
N ARG A 48 -33.86 -17.94 -29.66
CA ARG A 48 -33.02 -16.82 -30.12
C ARG A 48 -33.85 -15.53 -30.06
N ALA A 49 -33.32 -14.51 -29.38
CA ALA A 49 -33.65 -13.12 -29.68
C ALA A 49 -32.34 -12.33 -29.71
N ALA A 50 -31.85 -12.11 -30.93
CA ALA A 50 -30.86 -11.09 -31.23
C ALA A 50 -31.53 -9.72 -31.02
N GLY A 51 -31.08 -8.99 -30.00
CA GLY A 51 -31.54 -7.65 -29.68
C GLY A 51 -30.35 -6.78 -29.29
N ALA A 52 -29.44 -6.57 -30.24
CA ALA A 52 -28.39 -5.56 -30.10
C ALA A 52 -29.03 -4.17 -30.24
N SER A 53 -29.52 -3.61 -29.13
CA SER A 53 -29.79 -2.19 -29.01
C SER A 53 -28.65 -1.56 -28.22
N GLY A 54 -27.76 -0.85 -28.93
CA GLY A 54 -26.64 -0.14 -28.35
C GLY A 54 -27.13 0.96 -27.42
N ALA A 55 -27.25 0.64 -26.14
CA ALA A 55 -27.23 1.64 -25.10
C ALA A 55 -25.81 2.24 -25.08
N ARG A 56 -25.61 3.34 -25.82
CA ARG A 56 -24.50 4.25 -25.54
C ARG A 56 -24.69 4.68 -24.09
N SER A 57 -23.87 4.13 -23.20
CA SER A 57 -23.78 4.56 -21.82
C SER A 57 -23.50 6.06 -21.88
N ALA A 58 -24.51 6.87 -21.57
CA ALA A 58 -24.34 8.31 -21.49
C ALA A 58 -23.24 8.54 -20.46
N GLU A 59 -22.14 9.16 -20.90
CA GLU A 59 -21.08 9.61 -20.00
C GLU A 59 -21.75 10.48 -18.94
N PRO A 60 -21.61 10.18 -17.64
CA PRO A 60 -22.25 10.95 -16.59
C PRO A 60 -21.91 12.42 -16.78
N ALA A 61 -22.93 13.25 -16.99
CA ALA A 61 -22.75 14.68 -17.11
C ALA A 61 -21.91 15.15 -15.91
N ALA A 62 -20.79 15.80 -16.18
CA ALA A 62 -19.90 16.30 -15.15
C ALA A 62 -20.72 17.11 -14.16
N GLY A 63 -20.83 16.61 -12.92
CA GLY A 63 -21.58 17.26 -11.85
C GLY A 63 -21.09 18.69 -11.60
N PRO A 64 -21.86 19.51 -10.87
CA PRO A 64 -21.45 20.86 -10.53
C PRO A 64 -20.05 20.85 -9.90
N ARG A 65 -19.11 21.61 -10.50
CA ARG A 65 -17.75 21.77 -9.99
C ARG A 65 -17.80 22.34 -8.57
N SER A 66 -16.90 21.88 -7.69
CA SER A 66 -16.77 22.42 -6.33
C SER A 66 -16.69 23.95 -6.37
N THR A 67 -17.44 24.62 -5.50
CA THR A 67 -17.40 26.09 -5.35
C THR A 67 -16.17 26.55 -4.59
N LEU A 68 -15.50 25.65 -3.86
CA LEU A 68 -14.30 25.97 -3.10
C LEU A 68 -13.04 25.76 -3.96
N PRO A 69 -12.12 26.73 -4.03
CA PRO A 69 -10.86 26.55 -4.73
C PRO A 69 -9.95 25.58 -3.96
N ALA A 70 -9.22 24.74 -4.72
CA ALA A 70 -8.23 23.84 -4.13
C ALA A 70 -7.20 24.61 -3.28
N PRO A 71 -6.80 24.08 -2.11
CA PRO A 71 -5.81 24.73 -1.27
C PRO A 71 -4.51 25.00 -2.04
N PRO A 72 -3.93 26.23 -1.99
CA PRO A 72 -2.73 26.56 -2.75
C PRO A 72 -1.53 25.68 -2.39
N GLN A 73 -1.49 25.12 -1.19
CA GLN A 73 -0.48 24.17 -0.72
C GLN A 73 -0.39 22.94 -1.60
N MET A 74 -1.52 22.46 -2.16
CA MET A 74 -1.53 21.32 -3.08
C MET A 74 -0.73 21.57 -4.37
N ARG A 75 -0.35 22.83 -4.68
CA ARG A 75 0.59 23.14 -5.78
C ARG A 75 2.02 22.70 -5.47
N LYS A 76 2.42 22.69 -4.20
CA LYS A 76 3.78 22.29 -3.76
C LYS A 76 4.07 20.80 -3.97
N LEU A 77 3.05 19.98 -4.21
CA LEU A 77 3.18 18.56 -4.55
C LEU A 77 3.41 18.32 -6.06
N ALA A 78 3.42 19.38 -6.88
CA ALA A 78 3.59 19.28 -8.33
C ALA A 78 4.81 18.46 -8.79
N PRO A 79 6.00 18.51 -8.14
CA PRO A 79 7.15 17.70 -8.54
C PRO A 79 6.91 16.19 -8.51
N LEU A 80 5.95 15.74 -7.69
CA LEU A 80 5.63 14.31 -7.52
C LEU A 80 4.58 13.82 -8.52
N ILE A 81 3.91 14.72 -9.25
CA ILE A 81 2.84 14.37 -10.19
C ILE A 81 3.41 13.73 -11.46
N GLY A 82 2.92 12.54 -11.80
CA GLY A 82 3.35 11.80 -12.98
C GLY A 82 3.27 10.28 -12.83
N SER A 83 3.83 9.61 -13.83
CA SER A 83 4.06 8.17 -13.81
C SER A 83 5.54 7.91 -13.54
N TRP A 84 5.81 6.99 -12.62
CA TRP A 84 7.14 6.74 -12.09
C TRP A 84 7.44 5.25 -12.06
N ARG A 85 8.72 4.92 -12.26
CA ARG A 85 9.30 3.63 -11.94
C ARG A 85 10.19 3.83 -10.73
N CYS A 86 9.86 3.17 -9.64
CA CYS A 86 10.61 3.22 -8.38
C CYS A 86 11.34 1.90 -8.17
N ILE A 87 12.62 1.96 -7.82
CA ILE A 87 13.40 0.79 -7.41
C ILE A 87 13.60 0.88 -5.91
N ASP A 88 13.10 -0.11 -5.18
CA ASP A 88 13.42 -0.30 -3.77
C ASP A 88 14.82 -0.91 -3.64
N ASN A 89 15.65 -0.28 -2.81
CA ASN A 89 16.96 -0.78 -2.42
C ASN A 89 16.92 -1.14 -0.93
N PRO A 90 16.42 -2.33 -0.58
CA PRO A 90 16.37 -2.75 0.81
C PRO A 90 17.77 -3.11 1.33
N GLU A 91 17.85 -3.47 2.62
CA GLU A 91 19.08 -3.93 3.27
C GLU A 91 19.75 -5.11 2.54
N PRO A 92 21.08 -5.28 2.67
CA PRO A 92 21.80 -6.38 2.03
C PRO A 92 21.20 -7.75 2.36
N GLY A 93 20.94 -8.54 1.32
CA GLY A 93 20.30 -9.86 1.45
C GLY A 93 18.80 -9.88 1.11
N THR A 94 18.17 -8.71 1.03
CA THR A 94 16.77 -8.61 0.60
C THR A 94 16.68 -8.37 -0.92
N PRO A 95 15.81 -9.11 -1.65
CA PRO A 95 15.57 -8.88 -3.07
C PRO A 95 15.09 -7.46 -3.35
N ARG A 96 15.60 -6.85 -4.43
CA ARG A 96 15.10 -5.56 -4.90
C ARG A 96 13.71 -5.70 -5.51
N THR A 97 12.84 -4.76 -5.19
CA THR A 97 11.50 -4.67 -5.76
C THR A 97 11.39 -3.48 -6.70
N VAL A 98 10.69 -3.66 -7.82
CA VAL A 98 10.36 -2.57 -8.74
C VAL A 98 8.88 -2.25 -8.58
N MET A 99 8.56 -0.97 -8.43
CA MET A 99 7.19 -0.48 -8.39
C MET A 99 6.91 0.48 -9.54
N TYR A 100 5.67 0.46 -10.01
CA TYR A 100 5.12 1.47 -10.91
C TYR A 100 4.13 2.32 -10.14
N VAL A 101 4.41 3.62 -10.09
CA VAL A 101 3.63 4.58 -9.31
C VAL A 101 2.98 5.58 -10.25
N LYS A 102 1.70 5.86 -10.06
CA LYS A 102 0.97 6.93 -10.74
C LYS A 102 0.45 7.93 -9.72
N THR A 103 0.97 9.14 -9.77
CA THR A 103 0.60 10.25 -8.90
C THR A 103 -0.19 11.28 -9.71
N GLN A 104 -1.41 11.59 -9.28
CA GLN A 104 -2.30 12.52 -9.98
C GLN A 104 -3.12 13.37 -9.01
N ARG A 105 -3.62 14.51 -9.50
CA ARG A 105 -4.59 15.32 -8.74
C ARG A 105 -5.96 14.66 -8.80
N SER A 106 -6.72 14.77 -7.72
CA SER A 106 -8.10 14.30 -7.63
C SER A 106 -8.99 15.34 -6.95
N MET A 107 -10.31 15.18 -7.07
CA MET A 107 -11.33 16.08 -6.51
C MET A 107 -11.03 17.56 -6.78
N ASP A 108 -10.94 17.94 -8.06
CA ASP A 108 -10.63 19.31 -8.50
C ASP A 108 -9.32 19.89 -7.93
N GLY A 109 -8.36 19.01 -7.57
CA GLY A 109 -7.05 19.40 -7.05
C GLY A 109 -6.98 19.56 -5.53
N HIS A 110 -8.05 19.25 -4.80
CA HIS A 110 -8.06 19.24 -3.33
C HIS A 110 -7.21 18.10 -2.76
N TYR A 111 -7.04 17.04 -3.54
CA TYR A 111 -6.26 15.87 -3.15
C TYR A 111 -5.25 15.49 -4.23
N VAL A 112 -4.25 14.72 -3.81
CA VAL A 112 -3.35 13.96 -4.67
C VAL A 112 -3.56 12.48 -4.37
N THR A 113 -3.77 11.68 -5.40
CA THR A 113 -3.82 10.23 -5.30
C THR A 113 -2.55 9.63 -5.88
N ILE A 114 -2.06 8.60 -5.21
CA ILE A 114 -0.86 7.86 -5.57
C ILE A 114 -1.26 6.39 -5.65
N ASP A 115 -1.29 5.84 -6.85
CA ASP A 115 -1.52 4.42 -7.07
C ASP A 115 -0.17 3.74 -7.29
N ALA A 116 0.15 2.73 -6.48
CA ALA A 116 1.37 1.96 -6.58
C ALA A 116 1.05 0.50 -6.89
N LYS A 117 1.86 -0.11 -7.74
CA LYS A 117 1.84 -1.57 -7.96
C LYS A 117 3.25 -2.11 -8.12
N THR A 118 3.51 -3.30 -7.63
CA THR A 118 4.77 -3.99 -7.91
C THR A 118 4.83 -4.45 -9.37
N ALA A 119 6.05 -4.69 -9.87
CA ALA A 119 6.25 -5.21 -11.22
C ALA A 119 5.76 -6.65 -11.38
N SER A 120 5.77 -7.43 -10.29
CA SER A 120 5.15 -8.77 -10.20
C SER A 120 3.62 -8.70 -10.20
N GLY A 121 3.04 -7.60 -9.73
CA GLY A 121 1.58 -7.44 -9.59
C GLY A 121 1.01 -8.13 -8.35
N ASP A 122 1.87 -8.51 -7.41
CA ASP A 122 1.49 -9.14 -6.13
C ASP A 122 1.02 -8.13 -5.08
N LEU A 123 1.25 -6.83 -5.28
CA LEU A 123 0.85 -5.78 -4.36
C LEU A 123 0.30 -4.56 -5.11
N HIS A 124 -0.82 -4.05 -4.60
CA HIS A 124 -1.51 -2.86 -5.05
C HIS A 124 -1.82 -1.93 -3.87
N GLY A 125 -1.11 -0.80 -3.82
CA GLY A 125 -1.29 0.22 -2.79
C GLY A 125 -1.90 1.50 -3.33
N ARG A 126 -2.62 2.22 -2.48
CA ARG A 126 -3.13 3.56 -2.76
C ARG A 126 -2.88 4.50 -1.59
N THR A 127 -2.29 5.64 -1.89
CA THR A 127 -2.15 6.78 -0.96
C THR A 127 -3.01 7.94 -1.43
N VAL A 128 -3.65 8.64 -0.49
CA VAL A 128 -4.36 9.89 -0.73
C VAL A 128 -3.80 10.97 0.19
N TRP A 129 -3.36 12.09 -0.38
CA TRP A 129 -2.89 13.26 0.35
C TRP A 129 -3.81 14.44 0.15
N GLY A 130 -4.09 15.17 1.24
CA GLY A 130 -4.84 16.43 1.23
C GLY A 130 -4.16 17.47 2.10
N TRP A 131 -4.64 18.72 2.03
CA TRP A 131 -4.22 19.79 2.92
C TRP A 131 -5.31 20.07 3.95
N ASN A 132 -4.97 20.01 5.23
CA ASN A 132 -5.81 20.44 6.33
C ASN A 132 -5.55 21.93 6.62
N PRO A 133 -6.50 22.84 6.30
CA PRO A 133 -6.32 24.27 6.50
C PRO A 133 -6.41 24.71 7.96
N VAL A 134 -7.02 23.91 8.84
CA VAL A 134 -7.18 24.21 10.26
C VAL A 134 -5.86 23.99 10.98
N ASP A 135 -5.29 22.79 10.83
CA ASP A 135 -4.04 22.40 11.50
C ASP A 135 -2.78 22.78 10.71
N LYS A 136 -2.96 23.33 9.51
CA LYS A 136 -1.89 23.80 8.61
C LYS A 136 -0.85 22.70 8.30
N ASN A 137 -1.33 21.51 7.98
CA ASN A 137 -0.51 20.37 7.61
C ASN A 137 -1.14 19.59 6.43
N TYR A 138 -0.34 18.77 5.76
CA TYR A 138 -0.87 17.72 4.91
C TYR A 138 -1.34 16.55 5.76
N ILE A 139 -2.39 15.90 5.29
CA ILE A 139 -2.92 14.64 5.81
C ILE A 139 -2.75 13.57 4.74
N GLY A 140 -2.46 12.35 5.17
CA GLY A 140 -2.27 11.20 4.30
C GLY A 140 -3.01 9.98 4.80
N GLN A 141 -3.54 9.19 3.87
CA GLN A 141 -4.11 7.87 4.14
C GLN A 141 -3.55 6.88 3.13
N TYR A 142 -3.11 5.72 3.61
CA TYR A 142 -2.60 4.63 2.79
C TYR A 142 -3.38 3.35 3.08
N HIS A 143 -3.59 2.54 2.04
CA HIS A 143 -4.04 1.15 2.15
C HIS A 143 -3.48 0.32 0.98
N ASP A 144 -3.32 -0.98 1.19
CA ASP A 144 -3.05 -1.95 0.12
C ASP A 144 -3.86 -3.24 0.26
N ASP A 145 -3.68 -4.12 -0.72
CA ASP A 145 -4.32 -5.43 -0.81
C ASP A 145 -3.72 -6.49 0.13
N TRP A 146 -2.67 -6.16 0.90
CA TRP A 146 -2.13 -7.00 1.97
C TRP A 146 -2.69 -6.63 3.34
N GLY A 147 -3.63 -5.68 3.40
CA GLY A 147 -4.24 -5.23 4.64
C GLY A 147 -3.35 -4.28 5.44
N THR A 148 -2.34 -3.68 4.80
CA THR A 148 -1.60 -2.58 5.40
C THR A 148 -2.44 -1.32 5.35
N SER A 149 -2.43 -0.51 6.41
CA SER A 149 -3.06 0.80 6.43
C SER A 149 -2.28 1.80 7.26
N SER A 150 -2.29 3.07 6.86
CA SER A 150 -1.65 4.13 7.62
C SER A 150 -2.42 5.44 7.53
N THR A 151 -2.36 6.22 8.61
CA THR A 151 -2.72 7.64 8.60
C THR A 151 -1.48 8.45 8.93
N THR A 152 -1.16 9.42 8.09
CA THR A 152 0.07 10.22 8.24
C THR A 152 -0.21 11.70 8.17
N THR A 153 0.70 12.49 8.73
CA THR A 153 0.68 13.95 8.64
C THR A 153 2.05 14.49 8.21
N SER A 154 2.05 15.64 7.54
CA SER A 154 3.27 16.36 7.18
C SER A 154 3.09 17.86 7.35
N PRO A 155 4.02 18.59 7.99
CA PRO A 155 3.99 20.05 7.98
C PRO A 155 4.30 20.65 6.58
N GLY A 156 4.62 19.79 5.60
CA GLY A 156 5.02 20.16 4.26
C GLY A 156 6.52 20.13 4.04
N TRP A 157 6.96 20.76 2.95
CA TRP A 157 8.38 20.84 2.60
C TRP A 157 9.16 21.66 3.65
N GLN A 158 10.19 21.06 4.22
CA GLN A 158 11.16 21.69 5.11
C GLN A 158 12.55 21.25 4.69
N ASP A 159 13.46 22.20 4.45
CA ASP A 159 14.86 21.93 4.09
C ASP A 159 15.04 20.97 2.89
N GLY A 160 14.12 21.00 1.93
CA GLY A 160 14.14 20.11 0.75
C GLY A 160 13.50 18.74 0.96
N HIS A 161 12.95 18.48 2.15
CA HIS A 161 12.31 17.23 2.55
C HIS A 161 10.81 17.40 2.75
N LEU A 162 10.01 16.46 2.26
CA LEU A 162 8.58 16.34 2.58
C LEU A 162 8.39 15.07 3.39
N LYS A 163 8.24 15.22 4.70
CA LYS A 163 8.17 14.09 5.65
C LYS A 163 6.75 13.82 6.08
N PHE A 164 6.21 12.66 5.75
CA PHE A 164 4.95 12.14 6.30
C PHE A 164 5.25 11.18 7.43
N LYS A 165 4.55 11.33 8.56
CA LYS A 165 4.71 10.42 9.71
C LYS A 165 3.37 10.08 10.34
N GLY A 166 3.27 8.87 10.90
CA GLY A 166 2.09 8.45 11.64
C GLY A 166 2.03 6.94 11.85
N PRO A 167 0.96 6.44 12.48
CA PRO A 167 0.79 5.01 12.74
C PRO A 167 0.56 4.22 11.45
N LEU A 168 1.03 2.97 11.46
CA LEU A 168 0.85 1.95 10.44
C LEU A 168 0.29 0.69 11.13
N VAL A 169 -0.66 0.03 10.48
CA VAL A 169 -1.15 -1.29 10.88
C VAL A 169 -0.91 -2.24 9.72
N GLN A 170 -0.42 -3.44 10.02
CA GLN A 170 -0.24 -4.53 9.08
C GLN A 170 -1.04 -5.73 9.53
N VAL A 171 -1.92 -6.24 8.67
CA VAL A 171 -2.53 -7.56 8.87
C VAL A 171 -1.46 -8.63 8.63
N ALA A 172 -1.31 -9.54 9.60
CA ALA A 172 -0.42 -10.71 9.50
C ALA A 172 -1.22 -11.99 9.23
N LYS A 173 -2.40 -12.10 9.83
CA LYS A 173 -3.28 -13.27 9.69
C LYS A 173 -4.74 -12.83 9.67
N PRO A 174 -5.40 -12.83 8.50
CA PRO A 174 -6.81 -12.49 8.39
C PRO A 174 -7.68 -13.64 8.93
N ASP A 175 -8.80 -13.28 9.55
CA ASP A 175 -9.85 -14.21 9.98
C ASP A 175 -11.07 -14.11 9.04
N PRO A 176 -11.70 -15.23 8.62
CA PRO A 176 -12.91 -15.21 7.79
C PRO A 176 -14.10 -14.45 8.39
N ALA A 177 -14.15 -14.26 9.71
CA ALA A 177 -15.18 -13.48 10.41
C ALA A 177 -14.93 -11.95 10.33
N GLY A 178 -13.79 -11.52 9.78
CA GLY A 178 -13.43 -10.11 9.62
C GLY A 178 -12.46 -9.58 10.69
N ASP A 179 -12.08 -10.40 11.67
CA ASP A 179 -10.99 -10.10 12.60
C ASP A 179 -9.61 -10.32 11.94
N ALA A 180 -8.54 -9.83 12.57
CA ALA A 180 -7.18 -10.09 12.11
C ALA A 180 -6.16 -9.98 13.23
N GLU A 181 -5.18 -10.87 13.23
CA GLU A 181 -3.92 -10.66 13.97
C GLU A 181 -3.00 -9.79 13.10
N GLY A 182 -2.25 -8.89 13.74
CA GLY A 182 -1.41 -7.93 13.03
C GLY A 182 -0.40 -7.22 13.90
N ALA A 183 0.31 -6.29 13.29
CA ALA A 183 1.31 -5.46 13.96
C ALA A 183 0.94 -3.98 13.88
N HIS A 184 1.15 -3.28 15.00
CA HIS A 184 1.16 -1.82 15.04
C HIS A 184 2.59 -1.32 14.94
N MET A 185 2.82 -0.40 14.02
CA MET A 185 4.12 0.17 13.72
C MET A 185 3.99 1.69 13.56
N ASP A 186 5.12 2.38 13.52
CA ASP A 186 5.22 3.78 13.13
C ASP A 186 5.88 3.88 11.75
N LEU A 187 5.33 4.72 10.89
CA LEU A 187 5.85 4.99 9.55
C LEU A 187 6.41 6.41 9.47
N VAL A 188 7.55 6.55 8.80
CA VAL A 188 8.06 7.83 8.31
C VAL A 188 8.45 7.69 6.85
N ASP A 189 7.80 8.43 5.96
CA ASP A 189 8.22 8.59 4.57
C ASP A 189 8.85 9.95 4.37
N ASP A 190 10.11 9.99 3.96
CA ASP A 190 10.88 11.20 3.67
C ASP A 190 11.14 11.34 2.17
N TYR A 191 10.43 12.25 1.53
CA TYR A 191 10.56 12.53 0.10
C TYR A 191 11.58 13.63 -0.15
N THR A 192 12.47 13.40 -1.13
CA THR A 192 13.43 14.40 -1.62
C THR A 192 13.36 14.51 -3.14
N VAL A 193 13.17 15.71 -3.67
CA VAL A 193 13.23 15.95 -5.13
C VAL A 193 14.68 16.12 -5.54
N VAL A 194 15.18 15.21 -6.37
CA VAL A 194 16.54 15.26 -6.91
C VAL A 194 16.58 16.07 -8.21
N GLY A 195 15.50 16.02 -9.00
CA GLY A 195 15.35 16.81 -10.21
C GLY A 195 13.96 16.68 -10.81
N LYS A 196 13.73 17.33 -11.95
CA LYS A 196 12.40 17.41 -12.62
C LYS A 196 11.75 16.03 -12.88
N HIS A 197 12.56 15.00 -13.06
CA HIS A 197 12.13 13.64 -13.42
C HIS A 197 12.69 12.58 -12.47
N HIS A 198 13.05 12.98 -11.25
CA HIS A 198 13.68 12.09 -10.28
C HIS A 198 13.41 12.59 -8.85
N PHE A 199 12.87 11.72 -8.01
CA PHE A 199 12.80 11.93 -6.57
C PHE A 199 13.19 10.64 -5.85
N LYS A 200 13.53 10.77 -4.57
CA LYS A 200 13.80 9.66 -3.68
C LYS A 200 12.80 9.64 -2.55
N VAL A 201 12.56 8.45 -2.00
CA VAL A 201 11.81 8.27 -0.76
C VAL A 201 12.64 7.39 0.16
N ARG A 202 12.89 7.85 1.37
CA ARG A 202 13.38 6.99 2.44
C ARG A 202 12.20 6.69 3.36
N SER A 203 11.78 5.44 3.38
CA SER A 203 10.70 4.96 4.24
C SER A 203 11.30 4.22 5.43
N THR A 204 10.89 4.59 6.63
CA THR A 204 11.27 3.91 7.87
C THR A 204 10.03 3.37 8.53
N VAL A 205 10.01 2.08 8.82
CA VAL A 205 8.95 1.42 9.59
C VAL A 205 9.55 0.94 10.90
N SER A 206 8.98 1.35 12.02
CA SER A 206 9.49 1.03 13.36
C SER A 206 8.45 0.29 14.19
N LEU A 207 8.89 -0.74 14.90
CA LEU A 207 8.14 -1.40 15.96
C LEU A 207 8.33 -0.67 17.29
N LYS A 208 7.40 -0.91 18.23
CA LYS A 208 7.47 -0.34 19.58
C LYS A 208 8.67 -0.82 20.40
N ASP A 209 9.24 -1.98 20.06
CA ASP A 209 10.41 -2.54 20.73
C ASP A 209 11.74 -1.93 20.22
N GLY A 210 11.67 -0.97 19.30
CA GLY A 210 12.83 -0.26 18.76
C GLY A 210 13.43 -0.90 17.52
N GLN A 211 12.93 -2.06 17.06
CA GLN A 211 13.30 -2.58 15.75
C GLN A 211 12.78 -1.65 14.65
N ALA A 212 13.57 -1.47 13.60
CA ALA A 212 13.20 -0.64 12.47
C ALA A 212 13.76 -1.20 11.17
N TRP A 213 13.02 -0.99 10.09
CA TRP A 213 13.42 -1.30 8.73
C TRP A 213 13.42 -0.05 7.89
N VAL A 214 14.36 0.02 6.96
CA VAL A 214 14.50 1.15 6.05
C VAL A 214 14.45 0.68 4.60
N HIS A 215 13.64 1.38 3.82
CA HIS A 215 13.53 1.22 2.38
C HIS A 215 13.93 2.51 1.67
N ASP A 216 14.84 2.41 0.71
CA ASP A 216 15.32 3.53 -0.10
C ASP A 216 14.85 3.38 -1.54
N TYR A 217 13.83 4.16 -1.90
CA TYR A 217 13.23 4.17 -3.23
C TYR A 217 13.90 5.25 -4.12
N ASP A 218 14.45 4.85 -5.27
CA ASP A 218 14.86 5.75 -6.37
C ASP A 218 13.76 5.75 -7.44
N CYS A 219 13.01 6.85 -7.52
CA CYS A 219 11.85 7.00 -8.41
C CYS A 219 12.19 7.89 -9.60
N ARG A 220 12.08 7.33 -10.80
CA ARG A 220 12.36 8.03 -12.06
C ARG A 220 11.14 8.05 -12.96
N ARG A 221 11.00 9.11 -13.74
CA ARG A 221 9.89 9.26 -14.69
C ARG A 221 9.86 8.06 -15.63
N LYS A 222 8.69 7.44 -15.79
CA LYS A 222 8.43 6.41 -16.79
C LYS A 222 8.06 7.04 -18.13
#